data_AF-A0A367ISI0-F1
#
_entry.id   AF-A0A367ISI0-F1
#
_cell.length_a   1.000
_cell.length_b   1.000
_cell.length_c   1.000
_cell.angle_alpha   90.00
_cell.angle_beta   90.00
_cell.angle_gamma   90.00
#
_symmetry.space_group_name_H-M   'P 1'
#
loop_
_entity.id
_entity.type
_entity.pdbx_description
1 polymer ?
#
loop_
_entity_poly.entity_id
_entity_poly.type
_entity_poly.pdbx_seq_one_letter_code
_entity_poly.pdbx_strand_id
1 'polypeptide(L)'
;MTKYQSASWSTFGDRKVLAVQSTNNTITLLSTKRVDGNKWAFIEQRSALIPRDWEDRLYWVKVIELLLKLNDLLAEQEDIT
;
A
#
# COMPACT_ATOMS: atom_id res chain seq x y z
N MET A 1 -25.57 7.26 -2.96
CA MET A 1 -24.37 6.86 -3.72
C MET A 1 -24.38 7.60 -5.05
N THR A 2 -23.83 8.81 -5.10
CA THR A 2 -23.90 9.68 -6.30
C THR A 2 -22.54 10.34 -6.60
N LYS A 3 -21.44 9.76 -6.09
CA LYS A 3 -20.12 10.41 -6.10
C LYS A 3 -19.21 9.98 -7.26
N TYR A 4 -19.56 8.94 -8.02
CA TYR A 4 -18.68 8.33 -9.03
C TYR A 4 -19.40 7.99 -10.36
N GLN A 5 -20.27 8.87 -10.84
CA GLN A 5 -21.01 8.63 -12.10
C GLN A 5 -20.13 8.73 -13.37
N SER A 6 -18.84 9.05 -13.24
CA SER A 6 -17.92 9.26 -14.36
C SER A 6 -16.55 8.60 -14.16
N ALA A 7 -16.43 7.55 -13.35
CA ALA A 7 -15.16 6.84 -13.22
C ALA A 7 -14.88 6.07 -14.52
N SER A 8 -13.91 6.56 -15.30
CA SER A 8 -13.46 5.87 -16.51
C SER A 8 -12.78 4.55 -16.15
N TRP A 9 -12.85 3.54 -17.03
CA TRP A 9 -12.16 2.26 -16.83
C TRP A 9 -10.64 2.41 -16.67
N SER A 10 -10.07 3.44 -17.30
CA SER A 10 -8.68 3.85 -17.11
C SER A 10 -8.43 4.37 -15.69
N THR A 11 -9.20 5.36 -15.23
CA THR A 11 -9.09 5.93 -13.87
C THR A 11 -9.22 4.84 -12.81
N PHE A 12 -10.19 3.93 -12.96
CA PHE A 12 -10.35 2.81 -12.02
C PHE A 12 -9.17 1.84 -12.04
N GLY A 13 -8.59 1.58 -13.22
CA GLY A 13 -7.44 0.70 -13.36
C GLY A 13 -6.13 1.28 -12.82
N ASP A 14 -6.02 2.60 -12.80
CA ASP A 14 -4.85 3.31 -12.25
C ASP A 14 -4.91 3.43 -10.73
N ARG A 15 -6.13 3.37 -10.14
CA ARG A 15 -6.30 3.28 -8.70
C ARG A 15 -5.74 1.96 -8.16
N LYS A 16 -5.11 2.06 -6.99
CA LYS A 16 -4.50 0.96 -6.24
C LYS A 16 -5.30 0.78 -4.96
N VAL A 17 -5.71 -0.45 -4.68
CA VAL A 17 -6.11 -0.86 -3.34
C VAL A 17 -4.84 -1.09 -2.54
N LEU A 18 -4.68 -0.34 -1.45
CA LEU A 18 -3.57 -0.50 -0.52
C LEU A 18 -4.01 -1.42 0.62
N ALA A 19 -3.14 -2.34 1.02
CA ALA A 19 -3.38 -3.25 2.13
C ALA A 19 -2.16 -3.30 3.05
N VAL A 20 -2.41 -3.35 4.34
CA VAL A 20 -1.38 -3.62 5.36
C VAL A 20 -1.69 -4.98 5.96
N GLN A 21 -0.78 -5.91 5.79
CA GLN A 21 -0.87 -7.24 6.37
C GLN A 21 0.09 -7.34 7.56
N SER A 22 -0.38 -7.91 8.67
CA SER A 22 0.47 -8.24 9.81
C SER A 22 0.49 -9.75 10.00
N THR A 23 1.67 -10.35 9.89
CA THR A 23 1.87 -11.78 10.13
C THR A 23 3.00 -11.95 11.14
N ASN A 24 2.72 -12.57 12.30
CA ASN A 24 3.63 -12.63 13.43
C ASN A 24 4.10 -11.21 13.84
N ASN A 25 5.40 -10.94 13.70
CA ASN A 25 6.02 -9.66 14.01
C ASN A 25 6.30 -8.80 12.79
N THR A 26 5.85 -9.20 11.61
CA THR A 26 6.17 -8.51 10.37
C THR A 26 4.92 -7.83 9.85
N ILE A 27 5.06 -6.54 9.55
CA ILE A 27 4.09 -5.79 8.77
C ILE A 27 4.56 -5.71 7.32
N THR A 28 3.63 -5.93 6.40
CA THR A 28 3.85 -5.90 4.96
C THR A 28 2.85 -4.96 4.32
N LEU A 29 3.34 -3.98 3.59
CA LEU A 29 2.56 -3.06 2.77
C LEU A 29 2.42 -3.65 1.37
N LEU A 30 1.18 -3.81 0.92
CA LEU A 30 0.79 -4.35 -0.37
C LEU A 30 0.02 -3.28 -1.15
N SER A 31 0.16 -3.29 -2.47
CA SER A 31 -0.69 -2.50 -3.36
C SER A 31 -1.15 -3.35 -4.54
N THR A 32 -2.38 -3.18 -4.99
CA THR A 32 -2.82 -3.80 -6.24
C THR A 32 -2.28 -3.03 -7.44
N LYS A 33 -1.95 -3.75 -8.51
CA LYS A 33 -1.67 -3.18 -9.83
C LYS A 33 -2.45 -3.94 -10.89
N ARG A 34 -3.05 -3.21 -11.83
CA ARG A 34 -3.59 -3.81 -13.05
C ARG A 34 -2.44 -4.24 -13.96
N VAL A 35 -2.39 -5.52 -14.30
CA VAL A 35 -1.30 -6.09 -15.11
C VAL A 35 -1.69 -6.14 -16.58
N ASP A 36 -2.89 -6.62 -16.88
CA ASP A 36 -3.44 -6.72 -18.24
C ASP A 36 -4.96 -6.82 -18.19
N GLY A 37 -5.66 -6.08 -19.05
CA GLY A 37 -7.13 -6.07 -19.16
C GLY A 37 -7.85 -6.01 -17.82
N ASN A 38 -8.45 -7.14 -17.42
CA ASN A 38 -9.21 -7.33 -16.17
C ASN A 38 -8.45 -8.17 -15.12
N LYS A 39 -7.11 -8.17 -15.14
CA LYS A 39 -6.28 -8.91 -14.17
C LYS A 39 -5.56 -7.95 -13.24
N TRP A 40 -5.67 -8.24 -11.94
CA TRP A 40 -4.96 -7.55 -10.87
C TRP A 40 -3.96 -8.48 -10.22
N ALA A 41 -2.82 -7.91 -9.82
CA ALA A 41 -1.85 -8.56 -8.97
C ALA A 41 -1.65 -7.73 -7.71
N PHE A 42 -1.35 -8.41 -6.60
CA PHE A 42 -0.83 -7.76 -5.40
C PHE A 42 0.69 -7.67 -5.51
N ILE A 43 1.21 -6.47 -5.28
CA ILE A 43 2.65 -6.20 -5.29
C ILE A 43 3.04 -5.79 -3.88
N GLU A 44 3.97 -6.53 -3.30
CA GLU A 44 4.64 -6.13 -2.06
C GLU A 44 5.44 -4.85 -2.30
N GLN A 45 5.12 -3.83 -1.51
CA GLN A 45 5.78 -2.53 -1.55
C GLN A 45 6.96 -2.51 -0.57
N ARG A 46 6.71 -2.93 0.67
CA ARG A 46 7.70 -2.98 1.75
C ARG A 46 7.26 -3.97 2.83
N SER A 47 8.23 -4.52 3.54
CA SER A 47 8.02 -5.27 4.78
C SER A 47 8.95 -4.75 5.88
N ALA A 48 8.50 -4.80 7.13
CA ALA A 48 9.28 -4.41 8.29
C ALA A 48 8.95 -5.30 9.50
N LEU A 49 9.99 -5.69 10.24
CA LEU A 49 9.85 -6.32 11.54
C LEU A 49 9.48 -5.25 12.58
N ILE A 50 8.45 -5.49 13.37
CA ILE A 50 8.08 -4.68 14.53
C ILE A 50 8.96 -5.12 15.71
N PRO A 51 9.85 -4.23 16.22
CA PRO A 51 10.62 -4.51 17.41
C PRO A 51 9.73 -4.75 18.61
N ARG A 52 9.98 -5.82 19.37
CA ARG A 52 9.36 -6.05 20.68
C ARG A 52 10.33 -5.88 21.84
N ASP A 53 11.63 -5.93 21.54
CA ASP A 53 12.71 -5.84 22.52
C ASP A 53 13.62 -4.63 22.23
N TRP A 54 14.32 -4.16 23.25
CA TRP A 54 15.20 -2.98 23.14
C TRP A 54 16.37 -3.20 22.17
N GLU A 55 16.84 -4.44 22.03
CA GLU A 55 17.92 -4.80 21.11
C GLU A 55 17.52 -4.57 19.64
N ASP A 56 16.25 -4.79 19.32
CA ASP A 56 15.69 -4.66 17.97
C ASP A 56 15.23 -3.24 17.64
N ARG A 57 15.38 -2.27 18.56
CA ARG A 57 14.82 -0.92 18.43
C ARG A 57 15.21 -0.20 17.14
N LEU A 58 16.34 -0.54 16.54
CA LEU A 58 16.79 0.06 15.29
C LEU A 58 15.92 -0.34 14.10
N TYR A 59 15.19 -1.47 14.15
CA TYR A 59 14.24 -1.82 13.08
C TYR A 59 13.01 -0.91 13.05
N TRP A 60 12.78 -0.07 14.07
CA TRP A 60 11.77 1.00 13.98
C TRP A 60 12.00 1.94 12.80
N VAL A 61 13.25 2.14 12.38
CA VAL A 61 13.55 2.92 11.16
C VAL A 61 12.87 2.31 9.94
N LYS A 62 12.86 0.97 9.81
CA LYS A 62 12.19 0.27 8.71
C LYS A 62 10.67 0.34 8.80
N VAL A 63 10.13 0.33 10.02
CA VAL A 63 8.68 0.54 10.25
C VAL A 63 8.29 1.96 9.83
N ILE A 64 9.07 2.98 10.19
CA ILE A 64 8.83 4.37 9.78
C ILE A 64 8.96 4.52 8.26
N GLU A 65 9.97 3.94 7.63
CA GLU A 65 10.11 3.93 6.16
C GLU A 65 8.88 3.30 5.47
N LEU A 66 8.30 2.25 6.05
CA LEU A 66 7.08 1.63 5.55
C LEU A 66 5.87 2.57 5.67
N LEU A 67 5.70 3.25 6.81
CA LEU A 67 4.63 4.22 7.02
C LEU A 67 4.74 5.43 6.09
N LEU A 68 5.95 5.94 5.87
CA LEU A 68 6.21 7.00 4.90
C LEU A 68 5.84 6.54 3.48
N LYS A 69 6.21 5.31 3.09
CA LYS A 69 5.82 4.77 1.79
C LYS A 69 4.30 4.61 1.65
N LEU A 70 3.60 4.23 2.71
CA LEU A 70 2.14 4.19 2.71
C LEU A 70 1.55 5.60 2.49
N ASN A 71 2.09 6.63 3.15
CA ASN A 71 1.65 8.00 2.97
C ASN A 71 1.88 8.49 1.52
N ASP A 72 3.05 8.21 0.94
CA ASP A 72 3.34 8.55 -0.46
C ASP A 72 2.34 7.89 -1.41
N LEU A 73 2.03 6.60 -1.20
CA LEU A 73 1.07 5.87 -2.01
C LEU A 73 -0.36 6.42 -1.84
N LEU A 74 -0.74 6.89 -0.66
CA LEU A 74 -2.04 7.53 -0.44
C LEU A 74 -2.13 8.86 -1.19
N ALA A 75 -1.09 9.68 -1.13
CA ALA A 75 -1.02 10.93 -1.89
C ALA A 75 -1.10 10.67 -3.41
N GLU A 76 -0.37 9.67 -3.92
CA GLU A 76 -0.48 9.24 -5.33
C GLU A 76 -1.93 8.87 -5.72
N GLN A 77 -2.74 8.33 -4.80
CA GLN A 77 -4.13 7.95 -5.08
C GLN A 77 -5.11 9.12 -5.10
N GLU A 78 -4.79 10.22 -4.40
CA GLU A 78 -5.62 11.43 -4.39
C GLU A 78 -5.57 12.17 -5.73
N ASP A 79 -4.43 12.11 -6.41
CA ASP A 79 -4.22 12.76 -7.71
C ASP A 79 -4.94 12.03 -8.87
N ILE A 80 -5.40 10.79 -8.66
CA ILE A 80 -6.06 9.99 -9.72
C ILE A 80 -7.54 10.39 -9.84
N THR A 81 -7.86 11.15 -10.91
CA THR A 81 -9.22 11.67 -11.20
C THR A 81 -9.93 10.97 -12.35
#